data_AF-A0A4P9Y7N1-F1
#
_entry.id   AF-A0A4P9Y7N1-F1
#
_cell.length_a   1.000
_cell.length_b   1.000
_cell.length_c   1.000
_cell.angle_alpha   90.00
_cell.angle_beta   90.00
_cell.angle_gamma   90.00
#
_symmetry.space_group_name_H-M   'P 1'
#
loop_
_entity.id
_entity.type
_entity.pdbx_description
1 polymer ?
#
loop_
_entity_poly.entity_id
_entity_poly.type
_entity_poly.pdbx_seq_one_letter_code
_entity_poly.pdbx_strand_id
1 'polypeptide(L)'
;MPLSASSLPPPPPTPLVPSAEDAKKIQEDVKTSRARLQAFVNEAPKVTYSFDSSPTERVSFCCRAPGAGPPGSGASGTGEGVADAVTGQQTCVRLGLNQREMFESMQSLGFFCQVPSNPHLTHLECRRI
;
A
#
# COMPACT_ATOMS: atom_id res chain seq x y z
N MET A 1 7.19 -42.72 48.64
CA MET A 1 7.61 -41.35 48.26
C MET A 1 7.39 -41.22 46.76
N PRO A 2 6.24 -40.72 46.27
CA PRO A 2 6.02 -40.60 44.83
C PRO A 2 6.68 -39.31 44.31
N LEU A 3 7.42 -39.47 43.22
CA LEU A 3 8.15 -38.41 42.51
C LEU A 3 7.17 -37.46 41.81
N SER A 4 7.39 -36.16 41.99
CA SER A 4 6.64 -35.06 41.40
C SER A 4 6.56 -35.17 39.87
N ALA A 5 5.33 -35.22 39.34
CA ALA A 5 5.05 -35.02 37.93
C ALA A 5 5.31 -33.55 37.58
N SER A 6 6.40 -33.28 36.86
CA SER A 6 6.69 -31.95 36.31
C SER A 6 5.78 -31.71 35.11
N SER A 7 4.78 -30.86 35.30
CA SER A 7 3.90 -30.37 34.24
C SER A 7 4.71 -29.48 33.29
N LEU A 8 5.06 -29.98 32.11
CA LEU A 8 5.67 -29.18 31.04
C LEU A 8 4.67 -28.14 30.52
N PRO A 9 5.09 -26.90 30.22
CA PRO A 9 4.23 -25.90 29.59
C PRO A 9 3.91 -26.29 28.12
N PRO A 10 2.75 -25.86 27.58
CA PRO A 10 2.40 -26.11 26.18
C PRO A 10 3.38 -25.41 25.22
N PRO A 11 3.63 -25.98 24.03
CA PRO A 11 4.49 -25.35 23.03
C PRO A 11 3.89 -24.02 22.54
N PRO A 12 4.71 -23.03 22.15
CA PRO A 12 4.24 -21.80 21.53
C PRO A 12 3.55 -22.09 20.18
N PRO A 13 2.58 -21.27 19.75
CA PRO A 13 1.97 -21.42 18.44
C PRO A 13 3.02 -21.23 17.34
N THR A 14 3.16 -22.23 16.48
CA THR A 14 4.03 -22.17 15.29
C THR A 14 3.55 -21.04 14.37
N PRO A 15 4.43 -20.15 13.87
CA PRO A 15 4.03 -19.16 12.88
C PRO A 15 3.51 -19.88 11.64
N LEU A 16 2.27 -19.58 11.23
CA LEU A 16 1.72 -20.03 9.95
C LEU A 16 2.60 -19.49 8.83
N VAL A 17 3.53 -20.31 8.35
CA VAL A 17 4.21 -20.08 7.09
C VAL A 17 3.19 -20.31 5.97
N PRO A 18 2.97 -19.33 5.07
CA PRO A 18 2.09 -19.54 3.93
C PRO A 18 2.69 -20.65 3.03
N SER A 19 1.84 -21.57 2.58
CA SER A 19 2.23 -22.65 1.67
C SER A 19 2.84 -22.06 0.38
N ALA A 20 3.74 -22.83 -0.27
CA ALA A 20 4.43 -22.38 -1.48
C ALA A 20 3.47 -22.01 -2.64
N GLU A 21 2.27 -22.57 -2.64
CA GLU A 21 1.21 -22.25 -3.61
C GLU A 21 0.61 -20.85 -3.38
N ASP A 22 0.41 -20.46 -2.12
CA ASP A 22 -0.04 -19.12 -1.74
C ASP A 22 1.02 -18.06 -2.07
N ALA A 23 2.31 -18.37 -1.89
CA ALA A 23 3.38 -17.45 -2.25
C ALA A 23 3.34 -17.08 -3.74
N LYS A 24 2.96 -18.02 -4.60
CA LYS A 24 2.85 -17.80 -6.05
C LYS A 24 1.65 -16.90 -6.40
N LYS A 25 0.50 -17.10 -5.73
CA LYS A 25 -0.71 -16.26 -5.85
C LYS A 25 -0.43 -14.83 -5.39
N ILE A 26 0.26 -14.68 -4.26
CA ILE A 26 0.63 -13.37 -3.71
C ILE A 26 1.55 -12.63 -4.68
N GLN A 27 2.56 -13.30 -5.24
CA GLN A 27 3.44 -12.66 -6.24
C GLN A 27 2.70 -12.19 -7.49
N GLU A 28 1.70 -12.93 -7.96
CA GLU A 28 0.90 -12.54 -9.13
C GLU A 28 0.02 -11.31 -8.83
N ASP A 29 -0.59 -11.25 -7.65
CA ASP A 29 -1.36 -10.09 -7.19
C ASP A 29 -0.47 -8.85 -7.05
N VAL A 30 0.72 -9.03 -6.49
CA VAL A 30 1.74 -7.99 -6.36
C VAL A 30 2.17 -7.47 -7.72
N LYS A 31 2.42 -8.36 -8.67
CA LYS A 31 2.80 -7.98 -10.04
C LYS A 31 1.67 -7.22 -10.74
N THR A 32 0.43 -7.66 -10.57
CA THR A 32 -0.77 -7.00 -11.13
C THR A 32 -0.96 -5.62 -10.52
N SER A 33 -0.86 -5.51 -9.20
CA SER A 33 -0.95 -4.24 -8.47
C SER A 33 0.17 -3.28 -8.89
N ARG A 34 1.41 -3.76 -9.03
CA ARG A 34 2.53 -2.97 -9.55
C ARG A 34 2.30 -2.49 -10.97
N ALA A 35 1.72 -3.32 -11.85
CA ALA A 35 1.40 -2.90 -13.21
C ALA A 35 0.32 -1.80 -13.24
N ARG A 36 -0.72 -1.90 -12.39
CA ARG A 36 -1.72 -0.84 -12.22
C ARG A 36 -1.11 0.45 -11.68
N LEU A 37 -0.25 0.35 -10.67
CA LEU A 37 0.51 1.48 -10.14
C LEU A 37 1.35 2.14 -11.23
N GLN A 38 2.09 1.35 -12.01
CA GLN A 38 2.92 1.83 -13.09
C GLN A 38 2.11 2.59 -14.15
N ALA A 39 0.95 2.07 -14.56
CA ALA A 39 0.07 2.77 -15.49
C ALA A 39 -0.41 4.10 -14.89
N PHE A 40 -0.81 4.09 -13.61
CA PHE A 40 -1.29 5.27 -12.90
C PHE A 40 -0.24 6.37 -12.74
N VAL A 41 1.00 6.00 -12.42
CA VAL A 41 2.10 6.96 -12.27
C VAL A 41 2.67 7.44 -13.60
N ASN A 42 2.54 6.64 -14.67
CA ASN A 42 2.91 7.07 -16.02
C ASN A 42 1.92 8.03 -16.67
N GLU A 43 0.66 8.07 -16.20
CA GLU A 43 -0.32 9.04 -16.69
C GLU A 43 0.06 10.48 -16.28
N ALA A 44 0.56 10.68 -15.06
CA ALA A 44 0.93 12.00 -14.53
C ALA A 44 2.27 11.97 -13.77
N PRO A 45 3.40 11.67 -14.42
CA PRO A 45 4.67 11.46 -13.73
C PRO A 45 5.23 12.72 -13.06
N LYS A 46 4.72 13.91 -13.40
CA LYS A 46 5.17 15.20 -12.86
C LYS A 46 4.44 15.61 -11.58
N VAL A 47 3.40 14.89 -11.17
CA VAL A 47 2.67 15.21 -9.93
C VAL A 47 3.23 14.43 -8.75
N THR A 48 2.95 14.94 -7.55
CA THR A 48 3.28 14.26 -6.30
C THR A 48 2.23 13.18 -6.02
N TYR A 49 2.69 12.01 -5.59
CA TYR A 49 1.86 10.90 -5.16
C TYR A 49 1.99 10.71 -3.65
N SER A 50 0.89 10.42 -2.98
CA SER A 50 0.84 10.14 -1.54
C SER A 50 0.39 8.69 -1.36
N PHE A 51 1.11 7.94 -0.56
CA PHE A 51 0.86 6.53 -0.29
C PHE A 51 0.48 6.36 1.17
N ASP A 52 -0.73 5.89 1.39
CA ASP A 52 -1.22 5.54 2.72
C ASP A 52 -1.48 4.04 2.78
N SER A 53 -0.79 3.35 3.69
CA SER A 53 -1.00 1.93 3.94
C SER A 53 -1.63 1.80 5.31
N SER A 54 -2.78 1.13 5.38
CA SER A 54 -3.41 0.85 6.66
C SER A 54 -2.62 -0.24 7.39
N PRO A 55 -2.36 -0.11 8.71
CA PRO A 55 -1.64 -1.14 9.48
C PRO A 55 -2.49 -2.40 9.71
N THR A 56 -3.81 -2.28 9.57
CA THR A 56 -4.79 -3.35 9.82
C THR A 56 -5.19 -4.12 8.57
N GLU A 57 -5.01 -3.53 7.39
CA GLU A 57 -5.39 -4.14 6.11
C GLU A 57 -4.17 -4.17 5.19
N ARG A 58 -3.92 -5.29 4.51
CA ARG A 58 -2.85 -5.39 3.48
C ARG A 58 -3.25 -4.69 2.18
N VAL A 59 -3.75 -3.47 2.30
CA VAL A 59 -4.15 -2.63 1.20
C VAL A 59 -3.49 -1.29 1.37
N SER A 60 -2.96 -0.81 0.26
CA SER A 60 -2.35 0.50 0.16
C SER A 60 -3.13 1.35 -0.83
N PHE A 61 -3.27 2.63 -0.50
CA PHE A 61 -3.89 3.62 -1.36
C PHE A 61 -2.80 4.54 -1.92
N CYS A 62 -2.73 4.61 -3.25
CA CYS A 62 -1.88 5.57 -3.94
C CYS A 62 -2.76 6.70 -4.45
N CYS A 63 -2.63 7.87 -3.87
CA CYS A 63 -3.34 9.09 -4.27
C CYS A 63 -2.40 10.00 -5.04
N ARG A 64 -2.83 10.53 -6.18
CA ARG A 64 -2.12 11.62 -6.84
C ARG A 64 -2.64 12.95 -6.33
N ALA A 65 -1.75 13.88 -6.01
CA ALA A 65 -2.11 15.27 -5.77
C ALA A 65 -2.89 15.80 -6.98
N PRO A 66 -3.90 16.67 -6.80
CA PRO A 66 -4.62 17.24 -7.92
C PRO A 66 -3.65 18.13 -8.69
N GLY A 67 -3.05 17.56 -9.74
CA GLY A 67 -2.43 18.35 -10.78
C GLY A 67 -3.53 19.23 -11.38
N ALA A 68 -3.24 20.51 -11.58
CA ALA A 68 -4.11 21.50 -12.20
C ALA A 68 -4.60 21.05 -13.59
N GLY A 69 -5.63 20.20 -13.64
CA GLY A 69 -6.37 19.80 -14.81
C GLY A 69 -7.80 20.34 -14.72
N PRO A 70 -8.45 20.66 -15.86
CA PRO A 70 -9.78 21.24 -15.84
C PRO A 70 -10.78 20.32 -15.14
N PRO A 71 -11.74 20.89 -14.38
CA PRO A 71 -12.70 20.14 -13.60
C PRO A 71 -13.66 19.40 -14.55
N GLY A 72 -13.46 18.10 -14.71
CA GLY A 72 -14.39 17.27 -15.44
C GLY A 72 -13.75 16.04 -16.05
N SER A 73 -13.66 14.97 -15.27
CA SER A 73 -13.89 13.60 -15.73
C SER A 73 -13.82 12.67 -14.53
N GLY A 74 -14.98 12.15 -14.12
CA GLY A 74 -15.12 11.31 -12.94
C GLY A 74 -14.31 10.03 -13.04
N ALA A 75 -13.82 9.58 -11.89
CA ALA A 75 -13.48 8.19 -11.66
C ALA A 75 -14.58 7.60 -10.77
N SER A 76 -15.60 7.08 -11.44
CA SER A 76 -16.54 6.12 -10.87
C SER A 76 -15.74 4.89 -10.42
N GLY A 77 -15.77 4.58 -9.13
CA GLY A 77 -15.12 3.43 -8.55
C GLY A 77 -15.72 3.16 -7.18
N THR A 78 -16.73 2.28 -7.14
CA THR A 78 -17.39 1.78 -5.94
C THR A 78 -16.35 1.15 -5.00
N GLY A 79 -16.12 1.77 -3.86
CA GLY A 79 -15.33 1.23 -2.76
C GLY A 79 -15.30 2.26 -1.65
N GLU A 80 -15.99 1.97 -0.54
CA GLU A 80 -16.02 2.78 0.69
C GLU A 80 -14.62 3.32 1.03
N GLY A 81 -14.48 4.63 0.88
CA GLY A 81 -13.33 5.42 1.27
C GLY A 81 -13.84 6.84 1.41
N VAL A 82 -13.92 7.31 2.66
CA VAL A 82 -14.38 8.65 3.01
C VAL A 82 -13.44 9.69 2.39
N ALA A 83 -13.79 10.15 1.19
CA ALA A 83 -13.32 11.41 0.64
C ALA A 83 -14.02 12.51 1.44
N ASP A 84 -13.35 13.07 2.45
CA ASP A 84 -13.80 14.31 3.07
C ASP A 84 -13.66 15.42 2.03
N ALA A 85 -14.78 15.66 1.35
CA ALA A 85 -14.90 16.62 0.28
C ALA A 85 -14.92 18.03 0.89
N VAL A 86 -13.75 18.64 1.01
CA VAL A 86 -13.66 20.09 0.92
C VAL A 86 -12.48 20.46 0.01
N THR A 87 -12.76 20.52 -1.29
CA THR A 87 -11.95 21.24 -2.30
C THR A 87 -10.74 20.47 -2.87
N GLY A 88 -10.94 19.75 -3.98
CA GLY A 88 -9.84 19.28 -4.87
C GLY A 88 -9.81 17.76 -5.07
N GLN A 89 -10.28 17.29 -6.23
CA GLN A 89 -10.41 15.86 -6.57
C GLN A 89 -9.04 15.16 -6.66
N GLN A 90 -8.55 14.63 -5.54
CA GLN A 90 -7.43 13.68 -5.51
C GLN A 90 -7.86 12.37 -6.16
N THR A 91 -7.15 11.89 -7.18
CA THR A 91 -7.42 10.56 -7.75
C THR A 91 -6.63 9.52 -6.95
N CYS A 92 -7.31 8.55 -6.37
CA CYS A 92 -6.67 7.47 -5.60
C CYS A 92 -6.92 6.12 -6.25
N VAL A 93 -5.91 5.25 -6.22
CA VAL A 93 -6.00 3.85 -6.64
C VAL A 93 -5.69 2.93 -5.46
N ARG A 94 -6.55 1.94 -5.24
CA ARG A 94 -6.37 0.89 -4.24
C ARG A 94 -5.53 -0.24 -4.82
N LEU A 95 -4.50 -0.65 -4.09
CA LEU A 95 -3.52 -1.65 -4.50
C LEU A 95 -3.32 -2.66 -3.37
N GLY A 96 -3.26 -3.95 -3.72
CA GLY A 96 -3.03 -5.05 -2.78
C GLY A 96 -1.57 -5.22 -2.39
N LEU A 97 -0.84 -4.11 -2.21
CA LEU A 97 0.58 -4.10 -1.92
C LEU A 97 0.81 -3.71 -0.46
N ASN A 98 1.85 -4.27 0.16
CA ASN A 98 2.36 -3.74 1.41
C ASN A 98 3.24 -2.51 1.16
N GLN A 99 3.44 -1.70 2.19
CA GLN A 99 4.27 -0.48 2.15
C GLN A 99 5.66 -0.73 1.52
N ARG A 100 6.29 -1.86 1.86
CA ARG A 100 7.61 -2.27 1.32
C ARG A 100 7.58 -2.50 -0.19
N GLU A 101 6.64 -3.31 -0.68
CA GLU A 101 6.56 -3.71 -2.08
C GLU A 101 6.24 -2.51 -2.99
N MET A 102 5.43 -1.60 -2.46
CA MET A 102 5.07 -0.37 -3.13
C MET A 102 6.25 0.59 -3.22
N PHE A 103 7.01 0.74 -2.13
CA PHE A 103 8.24 1.53 -2.09
C PHE A 103 9.31 0.99 -3.06
N GLU A 104 9.50 -0.33 -3.12
CA GLU A 104 10.40 -0.98 -4.08
C GLU A 104 9.91 -0.78 -5.52
N SER A 105 8.60 -0.89 -5.76
CA SER A 105 8.00 -0.68 -7.07
C SER A 105 8.18 0.75 -7.56
N MET A 106 7.90 1.75 -6.72
CA MET A 106 8.06 3.17 -7.06
C MET A 106 9.51 3.54 -7.34
N GLN A 107 10.45 3.08 -6.51
CA GLN A 107 11.88 3.30 -6.76
C GLN A 107 12.35 2.63 -8.06
N SER A 108 11.86 1.42 -8.35
CA SER A 108 12.15 0.74 -9.63
C SER A 108 11.63 1.50 -10.85
N LEU A 109 10.64 2.36 -10.67
CA LEU A 109 10.07 3.22 -11.72
C LEU A 109 10.76 4.61 -11.79
N GLY A 110 11.72 4.89 -10.92
CA GLY A 110 12.40 6.20 -10.85
C GLY A 110 11.62 7.25 -10.05
N PHE A 111 10.78 6.84 -9.11
CA PHE A 111 10.13 7.74 -8.16
C PHE A 111 10.88 7.73 -6.82
N PHE A 112 11.15 8.92 -6.30
CA PHE A 112 11.71 9.13 -4.99
C PHE A 112 10.59 9.34 -3.97
N CYS A 113 10.47 8.42 -3.03
CA CYS A 113 9.51 8.46 -1.93
C CYS A 113 10.17 8.92 -0.64
N GLN A 114 9.56 9.87 0.05
CA GLN A 114 10.02 10.41 1.32
C GLN A 114 8.90 10.40 2.36
N VAL A 115 9.26 10.18 3.61
CA VAL A 115 8.33 10.39 4.73
C VAL A 115 8.23 11.91 4.96
N PRO A 116 7.02 12.47 5.07
CA PRO A 116 6.84 13.87 5.41
C PRO A 116 7.51 14.18 6.76
N SER A 117 7.98 15.42 6.93
CA SER A 117 8.70 15.84 8.15
C SER A 117 7.86 15.80 9.42
N ASN A 118 6.56 15.53 9.32
CA ASN A 118 5.66 15.42 10.45
C ASN A 118 5.64 13.98 10.97
N PRO A 119 6.13 13.71 12.20
CA PRO A 119 6.25 12.36 12.75
C PRO A 119 4.89 11.68 12.99
N HIS A 120 3.78 12.41 12.88
CA HIS A 120 2.42 11.89 12.99
C HIS A 120 1.84 11.41 11.65
N LEU A 121 2.52 11.68 10.53
CA LEU A 121 2.08 11.28 9.20
C LEU A 121 2.84 10.03 8.77
N THR A 122 2.12 8.91 8.65
CA THR A 122 2.68 7.61 8.23
C THR A 122 2.62 7.39 6.72
N HIS A 123 2.10 8.36 5.97
CA HIS A 123 2.03 8.28 4.52
C HIS A 123 3.38 8.64 3.88
N LEU A 124 3.69 8.01 2.76
CA LEU A 124 4.90 8.30 1.97
C LEU A 124 4.53 9.22 0.81
N GLU A 125 5.27 10.32 0.63
CA GLU A 125 5.13 11.16 -0.55
C GLU A 125 6.17 10.79 -1.59
N CYS A 126 5.73 10.36 -2.78
CA CYS A 126 6.61 10.03 -3.90
C CYS A 126 6.49 11.04 -5.03
N ARG A 127 7.64 11.40 -5.59
CA ARG A 127 7.77 12.28 -6.76
C ARG A 127 8.73 11.67 -7.76
N ARG A 128 8.53 11.90 -9.05
CA ARG A 128 9.49 11.43 -10.06
C ARG A 128 10.77 12.26 -10.00
N ILE A 129 11.92 11.59 -10.10
CA ILE A 129 13.25 12.21 -10.24
C ILE A 129 13.79 12.04 -11.66
#